data_AF-A0A932JCK8-F1
#
_entry.id   AF-A0A932JCK8-F1
#
_cell.length_a   1.000
_cell.length_b   1.000
_cell.length_c   1.000
_cell.angle_alpha   90.00
_cell.angle_beta   90.00
_cell.angle_gamma   90.00
#
_symmetry.space_group_name_H-M   'P 1'
#
loop_
_entity.id
_entity.type
_entity.pdbx_description
1 polymer ?
#
loop_
_entity_poly.entity_id
_entity_poly.type
_entity_poly.pdbx_seq_one_letter_code
_entity_poly.pdbx_strand_id
1 'polypeptide(L)'
;MKKTYYAALVLVLFSIFFWFIPRYAQNSPALETAVLQTRDAFFKIRLFSSPPPAAIGDLVLLTIDEESCAKVRARWPWPRSMFAEMIRHLKERGARVVGLNISFTGLEDRGDATSLELARAMREHGNVVVGVTFDRENHLVKPSPRIAAAAARYGYLEKIMDADFLIRRSYPVRPYAGSDLFESSFPLALLAAAGHPGKSEGDIHYDGDLGWIAAGNPRRALYLDADGGYAINYLARLSDFKQIPAWRAVEGKISEREVRDKVVIVGLASSLFSDMHPTPIGILPGIAIHANEFLSLASGRALHFVPDSAAYSIAWLVAVCVLSLFLMRRFLLGSAGFVVSMAGLFLGTQIAFSRDVVIEPAILFLGPVLGAATGAVSGFLRLLIENKGLEAKVIHDKLTGLYKSDYLRDCLEQEWKRCQSSRLPVSVVMADLDRFKKINDTLGHETGNDMIKRAGEVIKESARRYDIVSRYGGDEFMILLWHAGQEEARAYRARLRRMYEAMASALDHPMLKHSSISVGVACFDPALAGAQPPSPQKLIEEADRDLLMDKERMRVPGEPSR
;
A
#
# COMPACT_ATOMS: atom_id res chain seq x y z
N MET A 1 6.83 5.11 34.40
CA MET A 1 7.46 6.09 33.47
C MET A 1 7.80 5.57 32.06
N LYS A 2 7.67 4.29 31.67
CA LYS A 2 8.21 3.80 30.36
C LYS A 2 7.26 3.74 29.15
N LYS A 3 5.92 3.77 29.32
CA LYS A 3 4.97 3.46 28.22
C LYS A 3 4.65 4.64 27.30
N THR A 4 4.46 5.83 27.85
CA THR A 4 4.08 7.05 27.10
C THR A 4 5.19 7.50 26.16
N TYR A 5 6.45 7.44 26.63
CA TYR A 5 7.63 7.78 25.82
C TYR A 5 7.83 6.84 24.63
N TYR A 6 7.54 5.55 24.77
CA TYR A 6 7.66 4.61 23.65
C TYR A 6 6.64 4.92 22.53
N ALA A 7 5.38 5.16 22.89
CA ALA A 7 4.36 5.49 21.89
C ALA A 7 4.66 6.82 21.19
N ALA A 8 5.11 7.83 21.94
CA ALA A 8 5.55 9.11 21.38
C ALA A 8 6.76 8.94 20.45
N LEU A 9 7.76 8.16 20.83
CA LEU A 9 8.94 7.90 20.01
C LEU A 9 8.58 7.20 18.69
N VAL A 10 7.71 6.19 18.72
CA VAL A 10 7.25 5.50 17.50
C VAL A 10 6.50 6.46 16.58
N LEU A 11 5.63 7.32 17.12
CA LEU A 11 4.90 8.31 16.32
C LEU A 11 5.83 9.35 15.69
N VAL A 12 6.84 9.82 16.42
CA VAL A 12 7.84 10.79 15.91
C VAL A 12 8.66 10.16 14.78
N LEU A 13 9.23 8.96 15.01
CA LEU A 13 10.01 8.26 13.99
C LEU A 13 9.15 7.94 12.76
N PHE A 14 7.94 7.42 12.97
CA PHE A 14 6.99 7.17 11.89
C PHE A 14 6.73 8.44 11.06
N SER A 15 6.49 9.57 11.72
CA SER A 15 6.23 10.84 11.03
C SER A 15 7.43 11.30 10.22
N ILE A 16 8.65 11.12 10.72
CA ILE A 16 9.87 11.43 9.96
C ILE A 16 9.96 10.54 8.71
N PHE A 17 9.84 9.22 8.86
CA PHE A 17 9.99 8.28 7.74
C PHE A 17 8.84 8.34 6.73
N PHE A 18 7.63 8.69 7.18
CA PHE A 18 6.45 8.80 6.31
C PHE A 18 6.65 9.78 5.16
N TRP A 19 7.40 10.86 5.35
CA TRP A 19 7.62 11.84 4.28
C TRP A 19 8.69 11.43 3.26
N PHE A 20 9.48 10.39 3.55
CA PHE A 20 10.54 9.89 2.65
C PHE A 20 10.11 8.69 1.80
N ILE A 21 9.43 7.71 2.41
CA ILE A 21 9.11 6.41 1.77
C ILE A 21 8.17 6.55 0.55
N PRO A 22 7.05 7.26 0.64
CA PRO A 22 6.09 7.37 -0.46
C PRO A 22 6.64 8.08 -1.70
N ARG A 23 7.47 9.11 -1.51
CA ARG A 23 8.12 9.83 -2.62
C ARG A 23 9.01 8.94 -3.47
N TYR A 24 9.66 7.94 -2.85
CA TYR A 24 10.44 6.94 -3.57
C TYR A 24 9.57 5.89 -4.25
N ALA A 25 8.43 5.52 -3.64
CA ALA A 25 7.53 4.50 -4.15
C ALA A 25 6.67 4.98 -5.34
N GLN A 26 6.40 6.28 -5.46
CA GLN A 26 5.60 6.87 -6.55
C GLN A 26 6.16 6.61 -7.95
N ASN A 27 7.48 6.49 -8.09
CA ASN A 27 8.11 6.23 -9.39
C ASN A 27 8.11 4.73 -9.76
N SER A 28 7.34 3.90 -9.05
CA SER A 28 7.20 2.48 -9.35
C SER A 28 6.17 2.25 -10.47
N PRO A 29 6.55 1.57 -11.58
CA PRO A 29 5.61 1.25 -12.65
C PRO A 29 4.37 0.45 -12.18
N ALA A 30 4.55 -0.39 -11.16
CA ALA A 30 3.46 -1.18 -10.59
C ALA A 30 2.44 -0.30 -9.86
N LEU A 31 2.90 0.72 -9.13
CA LEU A 31 2.03 1.65 -8.43
C LEU A 31 1.29 2.56 -9.40
N GLU A 32 1.99 3.05 -10.44
CA GLU A 32 1.39 3.81 -11.54
C GLU A 32 0.28 3.02 -12.23
N THR A 33 0.52 1.75 -12.55
CA THR A 33 -0.51 0.88 -13.15
C THR A 33 -1.73 0.74 -12.22
N ALA A 34 -1.52 0.53 -10.93
CA ALA A 34 -2.60 0.41 -9.96
C ALA A 34 -3.41 1.71 -9.81
N VAL A 35 -2.76 2.87 -9.88
CA VAL A 35 -3.39 4.19 -9.91
C VAL A 35 -4.31 4.32 -11.12
N LEU A 36 -3.79 4.03 -12.32
CA LEU A 36 -4.53 4.12 -13.57
C LEU A 36 -5.76 3.20 -13.55
N GLN A 37 -5.62 1.96 -13.11
CA GLN A 37 -6.72 1.01 -12.99
C GLN A 37 -7.78 1.45 -11.98
N THR A 38 -7.37 2.07 -10.86
CA THR A 38 -8.30 2.62 -9.87
C THR A 38 -9.10 3.77 -10.48
N ARG A 39 -8.44 4.66 -11.23
CA ARG A 39 -9.10 5.76 -11.96
C ARG A 39 -10.08 5.24 -13.02
N ASP A 40 -9.75 4.16 -13.71
CA ASP A 40 -10.66 3.53 -14.68
C ASP A 40 -11.92 2.97 -14.00
N ALA A 41 -11.77 2.36 -12.82
CA ALA A 41 -12.91 1.95 -12.01
C ALA A 41 -13.77 3.15 -11.59
N PHE A 42 -13.15 4.32 -11.32
CA PHE A 42 -13.87 5.53 -10.95
C PHE A 42 -14.75 6.06 -12.09
N PHE A 43 -14.25 6.05 -13.33
CA PHE A 43 -15.08 6.35 -14.49
C PHE A 43 -16.29 5.42 -14.62
N LYS A 44 -16.09 4.11 -14.49
CA LYS A 44 -17.18 3.12 -14.59
C LYS A 44 -18.24 3.31 -13.52
N ILE A 45 -17.83 3.54 -12.27
CA ILE A 45 -18.74 3.78 -11.14
C ILE A 45 -19.52 5.09 -11.33
N ARG A 46 -18.85 6.14 -11.80
CA ARG A 46 -19.51 7.42 -12.08
C ARG A 46 -20.56 7.28 -13.20
N LEU A 47 -20.25 6.62 -14.31
CA LEU A 47 -21.18 6.44 -15.42
C LEU A 47 -22.40 5.56 -15.07
N PHE A 48 -22.28 4.71 -14.06
CA PHE A 48 -23.42 3.96 -13.54
C PHE A 48 -24.39 4.85 -12.73
N SER A 49 -23.87 5.86 -12.05
CA SER A 49 -24.61 6.62 -11.02
C SER A 49 -24.96 8.06 -11.40
N SER A 50 -24.23 8.65 -12.36
CA SER A 50 -24.36 10.06 -12.75
C SER A 50 -24.81 10.18 -14.20
N PRO A 51 -25.87 10.95 -14.50
CA PRO A 51 -26.25 11.22 -15.88
C PRO A 51 -25.20 12.11 -16.58
N PRO A 52 -25.11 12.06 -17.92
CA PRO A 52 -24.26 12.98 -18.67
C PRO A 52 -24.64 14.45 -18.45
N PRO A 53 -23.70 15.40 -18.63
CA PRO A 53 -24.00 16.83 -18.57
C PRO A 53 -25.04 17.26 -19.61
N ALA A 54 -25.81 18.31 -19.31
CA ALA A 54 -26.82 18.85 -20.23
C ALA A 54 -26.26 19.24 -21.62
N ALA A 55 -24.98 19.63 -21.68
CA ALA A 55 -24.27 19.93 -22.92
C ALA A 55 -24.21 18.74 -23.91
N ILE A 56 -24.46 17.51 -23.47
CA ILE A 56 -24.61 16.36 -24.38
C ILE A 56 -25.73 16.58 -25.39
N GLY A 57 -26.78 17.31 -24.99
CA GLY A 57 -27.90 17.65 -25.85
C GLY A 57 -27.53 18.58 -27.00
N ASP A 58 -26.37 19.26 -26.94
CA ASP A 58 -25.86 20.13 -28.01
C ASP A 58 -25.04 19.39 -29.06
N LEU A 59 -24.79 18.09 -28.84
CA LEU A 59 -23.97 17.25 -29.71
C LEU A 59 -24.82 16.21 -30.44
N VAL A 60 -24.54 16.02 -31.71
CA VAL A 60 -25.11 14.95 -32.53
C VAL A 60 -23.99 14.23 -33.26
N LEU A 61 -23.97 12.91 -33.20
CA LEU A 61 -22.99 12.09 -33.91
C LEU A 61 -23.63 11.55 -35.19
N LEU A 62 -23.11 11.95 -36.35
CA LEU A 62 -23.38 11.30 -37.62
C LEU A 62 -22.40 10.15 -37.82
N THR A 63 -22.90 8.93 -37.69
CA THR A 63 -22.09 7.72 -37.69
C THR A 63 -22.01 7.12 -39.09
N ILE A 64 -20.80 6.97 -39.61
CA ILE A 64 -20.53 6.11 -40.75
C ILE A 64 -20.32 4.71 -40.18
N ASP A 65 -21.44 4.00 -40.10
CA ASP A 65 -21.61 2.68 -39.51
C ASP A 65 -21.99 1.64 -40.56
N GLU A 66 -22.20 0.39 -40.14
CA GLU A 66 -22.59 -0.72 -41.00
C GLU A 66 -23.90 -0.41 -41.75
N GLU A 67 -24.86 0.27 -41.11
CA GLU A 67 -26.13 0.69 -41.74
C GLU A 67 -25.87 1.69 -42.86
N SER A 68 -25.05 2.70 -42.60
CA SER A 68 -24.68 3.72 -43.58
C SER A 68 -23.95 3.11 -44.78
N CYS A 69 -23.03 2.18 -44.55
CA CYS A 69 -22.34 1.46 -45.61
C CYS A 69 -23.27 0.54 -46.42
N ALA A 70 -24.33 0.00 -45.81
CA ALA A 70 -25.30 -0.85 -46.51
C ALA A 70 -26.33 -0.04 -47.34
N LYS A 71 -26.70 1.16 -46.88
CA LYS A 71 -27.70 2.01 -47.54
C LYS A 71 -27.10 2.85 -48.67
N VAL A 72 -25.90 3.35 -48.48
CA VAL A 72 -25.19 4.14 -49.48
C VAL A 72 -24.60 3.21 -50.55
N ARG A 73 -24.87 3.50 -51.83
CA ARG A 73 -24.37 2.69 -52.96
C ARG A 73 -22.85 2.81 -53.19
N ALA A 74 -22.21 3.84 -52.64
CA ALA A 74 -20.77 4.07 -52.73
C ALA A 74 -19.99 3.30 -51.65
N ARG A 75 -18.87 2.68 -52.05
CA ARG A 75 -17.93 2.07 -51.10
C ARG A 75 -17.18 3.16 -50.32
N TRP A 76 -16.79 2.84 -49.09
CA TRP A 76 -15.84 3.66 -48.34
C TRP A 76 -14.44 3.58 -48.98
N PRO A 77 -13.66 4.67 -49.05
CA PRO A 77 -14.00 6.04 -48.68
C PRO A 77 -15.05 6.69 -49.60
N TRP A 78 -16.02 7.40 -49.01
CA TRP A 78 -17.08 8.05 -49.78
C TRP A 78 -16.55 9.20 -50.66
N PRO A 79 -17.16 9.45 -51.84
CA PRO A 79 -16.83 10.59 -52.68
C PRO A 79 -17.03 11.93 -51.95
N ARG A 80 -16.18 12.93 -52.28
CA ARG A 80 -16.27 14.28 -51.68
C ARG A 80 -17.60 14.99 -51.96
N SER A 81 -18.26 14.67 -53.08
CA SER A 81 -19.60 15.17 -53.42
C SER A 81 -20.66 14.75 -52.39
N MET A 82 -20.57 13.53 -51.84
CA MET A 82 -21.48 13.08 -50.78
C MET A 82 -21.31 13.88 -49.50
N PHE A 83 -20.06 14.21 -49.13
CA PHE A 83 -19.80 15.10 -48.00
C PHE A 83 -20.33 16.51 -48.27
N ALA A 84 -20.24 16.99 -49.51
CA ALA A 84 -20.79 18.29 -49.91
C ALA A 84 -22.32 18.33 -49.75
N GLU A 85 -23.04 17.32 -50.26
CA GLU A 85 -24.49 17.18 -50.12
C GLU A 85 -24.91 17.12 -48.66
N MET A 86 -24.24 16.29 -47.86
CA MET A 86 -24.48 16.19 -46.42
C MET A 86 -24.32 17.55 -45.72
N ILE A 87 -23.26 18.31 -46.01
CA ILE A 87 -23.04 19.64 -45.41
C ILE A 87 -24.14 20.62 -45.82
N ARG A 88 -24.59 20.60 -47.08
CA ARG A 88 -25.72 21.44 -47.53
C ARG A 88 -27.00 21.10 -46.79
N HIS A 89 -27.32 19.81 -46.67
CA HIS A 89 -28.49 19.39 -45.91
C HIS A 89 -28.38 19.83 -44.44
N LEU A 90 -27.24 19.63 -43.79
CA LEU A 90 -27.04 20.07 -42.41
C LEU A 90 -27.19 21.59 -42.24
N LYS A 91 -26.66 22.38 -43.18
CA LYS A 91 -26.86 23.84 -43.21
C LYS A 91 -28.33 24.21 -43.32
N GLU A 92 -29.05 23.63 -44.28
CA GLU A 92 -30.47 23.89 -44.52
C GLU A 92 -31.34 23.56 -43.29
N ARG A 93 -30.93 22.57 -42.47
CA ARG A 93 -31.62 22.19 -41.23
C ARG A 93 -31.11 22.94 -39.99
N GLY A 94 -30.17 23.88 -40.17
CA GLY A 94 -29.70 24.80 -39.14
C GLY A 94 -28.64 24.24 -38.19
N ALA A 95 -27.80 23.31 -38.63
CA ALA A 95 -26.64 22.86 -37.85
C ALA A 95 -25.72 24.05 -37.52
N ARG A 96 -25.28 24.17 -36.27
CA ARG A 96 -24.42 25.28 -35.81
C ARG A 96 -22.97 25.10 -36.26
N VAL A 97 -22.45 23.88 -36.11
CA VAL A 97 -21.09 23.48 -36.48
C VAL A 97 -21.16 22.10 -37.13
N VAL A 98 -20.38 21.88 -38.18
CA VAL A 98 -20.14 20.54 -38.73
C VAL A 98 -18.67 20.18 -38.54
N GLY A 99 -18.40 19.17 -37.73
CA GLY A 99 -17.07 18.59 -37.54
C GLY A 99 -16.89 17.35 -38.39
N LEU A 100 -15.92 17.35 -39.29
CA LEU A 100 -15.56 16.16 -40.06
C LEU A 100 -14.39 15.46 -39.36
N ASN A 101 -14.67 14.43 -38.58
CA ASN A 101 -13.68 13.58 -37.89
C ASN A 101 -13.02 12.59 -38.88
N ILE A 102 -12.64 13.09 -40.05
CA ILE A 102 -12.03 12.35 -41.16
C ILE A 102 -11.02 13.28 -41.82
N SER A 103 -9.84 12.75 -42.15
CA SER A 103 -8.86 13.49 -42.93
C SER A 103 -9.12 13.32 -44.43
N PHE A 104 -9.13 14.43 -45.18
CA PHE A 104 -9.21 14.42 -46.65
C PHE A 104 -7.82 14.34 -47.33
N THR A 105 -6.76 14.06 -46.57
CA THR A 105 -5.39 13.86 -47.05
C THR A 105 -5.24 12.46 -47.67
N GLY A 106 -4.60 12.35 -48.85
CA GLY A 106 -4.40 11.06 -49.52
C GLY A 106 -5.67 10.40 -50.09
N LEU A 107 -6.87 10.89 -49.73
CA LEU A 107 -8.16 10.55 -50.34
C LEU A 107 -8.38 11.36 -51.63
N GLU A 108 -7.42 11.32 -52.56
CA GLU A 108 -7.51 12.01 -53.83
C GLU A 108 -8.51 11.30 -54.75
N ASP A 109 -9.69 11.89 -54.89
CA ASP A 109 -10.55 11.60 -56.02
C ASP A 109 -9.92 12.28 -57.25
N ARG A 110 -9.70 11.50 -58.32
CA ARG A 110 -9.11 11.97 -59.58
C ARG A 110 -10.11 12.90 -60.29
N GLY A 111 -10.20 14.14 -59.84
CA GLY A 111 -11.08 15.15 -60.43
C GLY A 111 -11.17 16.41 -59.57
N ASP A 112 -10.71 17.53 -60.11
CA ASP A 112 -10.70 18.83 -59.42
C ASP A 112 -12.12 19.34 -59.05
N ALA A 113 -13.16 18.78 -59.70
CA ALA A 113 -14.56 19.17 -59.56
C ALA A 113 -15.21 18.77 -58.21
N THR A 114 -14.99 17.56 -57.69
CA THR A 114 -15.62 17.12 -56.42
C THR A 114 -14.99 17.83 -55.20
N SER A 115 -13.71 18.17 -55.30
CA SER A 115 -13.00 19.01 -54.32
C SER A 115 -13.54 20.44 -54.30
N LEU A 116 -13.87 21.00 -55.48
CA LEU A 116 -14.51 22.30 -55.59
C LEU A 116 -15.91 22.28 -54.98
N GLU A 117 -16.66 21.21 -55.20
CA GLU A 117 -18.01 21.04 -54.67
C GLU A 117 -18.03 21.02 -53.14
N LEU A 118 -17.18 20.19 -52.53
CA LEU A 118 -17.03 20.13 -51.08
C LEU A 118 -16.61 21.48 -50.49
N ALA A 119 -15.60 22.12 -51.10
CA ALA A 119 -15.14 23.44 -50.67
C ALA A 119 -16.24 24.52 -50.78
N ARG A 120 -17.14 24.45 -51.77
CA ARG A 120 -18.29 25.36 -51.87
C ARG A 120 -19.29 25.10 -50.73
N ALA A 121 -19.69 23.84 -50.50
CA ALA A 121 -20.60 23.50 -49.43
C ALA A 121 -20.07 23.92 -48.05
N MET A 122 -18.77 23.74 -47.80
CA MET A 122 -18.12 24.19 -46.57
C MET A 122 -18.17 25.71 -46.39
N ARG A 123 -17.84 26.48 -47.44
CA ARG A 123 -17.93 27.96 -47.40
C ARG A 123 -19.36 28.45 -47.23
N GLU A 124 -20.31 27.81 -47.90
CA GLU A 124 -21.72 28.13 -47.78
C GLU A 124 -22.22 27.89 -46.35
N HIS A 125 -21.82 26.80 -45.71
CA HIS A 125 -22.14 26.58 -44.29
C HIS A 125 -21.41 27.59 -43.40
N GLY A 126 -20.16 27.92 -43.70
CA GLY A 126 -19.37 28.93 -43.00
C GLY A 126 -18.78 28.50 -41.66
N ASN A 127 -19.10 27.30 -41.16
CA ASN A 127 -18.64 26.82 -39.85
C ASN A 127 -18.36 25.31 -39.83
N VAL A 128 -17.47 24.87 -40.75
CA VAL A 128 -17.05 23.48 -40.87
C VAL A 128 -15.63 23.30 -40.33
N VAL A 129 -15.46 22.37 -39.38
CA VAL A 129 -14.17 21.98 -38.82
C VAL A 129 -13.70 20.69 -39.51
N VAL A 130 -12.46 20.67 -39.99
CA VAL A 130 -11.91 19.52 -40.73
C VAL A 130 -10.80 18.85 -39.94
N GLY A 131 -10.89 17.52 -39.84
CA GLY A 131 -9.83 16.70 -39.29
C GLY A 131 -8.56 16.75 -40.13
N VAL A 132 -7.42 16.91 -39.46
CA VAL A 132 -6.08 16.85 -40.06
C VAL A 132 -5.23 15.79 -39.33
N THR A 133 -4.09 15.45 -39.91
CA THR A 133 -3.18 14.41 -39.38
C THR A 133 -1.74 14.86 -39.52
N PHE A 134 -0.82 14.19 -38.86
CA PHE A 134 0.63 14.40 -38.99
C PHE A 134 1.29 13.25 -39.75
N ASP A 135 2.34 13.56 -40.50
CA ASP A 135 3.20 12.54 -41.09
C ASP A 135 4.15 11.92 -40.04
N ARG A 136 5.02 11.00 -40.48
CA ARG A 136 5.96 10.31 -39.58
C ARG A 136 7.04 11.25 -39.04
N GLU A 137 7.31 12.32 -39.76
CA GLU A 137 8.27 13.36 -39.44
C GLU A 137 7.65 14.51 -38.60
N ASN A 138 6.40 14.33 -38.15
CA ASN A 138 5.66 15.30 -37.35
C ASN A 138 5.37 16.63 -38.09
N HIS A 139 5.29 16.62 -39.42
CA HIS A 139 4.71 17.71 -40.20
C HIS A 139 3.19 17.57 -40.28
N LEU A 140 2.51 18.71 -40.19
CA LEU A 140 1.07 18.76 -40.35
C LEU A 140 0.67 18.53 -41.80
N VAL A 141 -0.13 17.49 -42.06
CA VAL A 141 -0.65 17.17 -43.38
C VAL A 141 -2.04 17.77 -43.53
N LYS A 142 -2.12 18.88 -44.27
CA LYS A 142 -3.38 19.55 -44.60
C LYS A 142 -4.01 18.95 -45.85
N PRO A 143 -5.35 19.02 -46.00
CA PRO A 143 -6.01 18.65 -47.25
C PRO A 143 -5.60 19.60 -48.38
N SER A 144 -6.07 19.34 -49.62
CA SER A 144 -5.74 20.18 -50.77
C SER A 144 -5.97 21.68 -50.48
N PRO A 145 -5.17 22.61 -51.04
CA PRO A 145 -5.26 24.05 -50.74
C PRO A 145 -6.69 24.61 -50.85
N ARG A 146 -7.49 24.04 -51.76
CA ARG A 146 -8.88 24.42 -52.01
C ARG A 146 -9.83 24.04 -50.87
N ILE A 147 -9.70 22.82 -50.32
CA ILE A 147 -10.47 22.36 -49.16
C ILE A 147 -9.97 23.07 -47.91
N ALA A 148 -8.65 23.19 -47.80
CA ALA A 148 -8.00 23.92 -46.73
C ALA A 148 -8.55 25.35 -46.61
N ALA A 149 -8.51 26.13 -47.69
CA ALA A 149 -9.03 27.50 -47.67
C ALA A 149 -10.54 27.59 -47.32
N ALA A 150 -11.32 26.52 -47.53
CA ALA A 150 -12.75 26.48 -47.25
C ALA A 150 -13.11 26.11 -45.80
N ALA A 151 -12.22 25.42 -45.07
CA ALA A 151 -12.47 25.03 -43.68
C ALA A 151 -12.52 26.28 -42.80
N ALA A 152 -13.44 26.30 -41.83
CA ALA A 152 -13.47 27.34 -40.81
C ALA A 152 -12.30 27.16 -39.85
N ARG A 153 -12.04 25.90 -39.44
CA ARG A 153 -10.91 25.51 -38.58
C ARG A 153 -10.43 24.11 -38.93
N TYR A 154 -9.23 23.78 -38.45
CA TYR A 154 -8.74 22.41 -38.43
C TYR A 154 -8.54 21.96 -37.01
N GLY A 155 -8.57 20.65 -36.82
CA GLY A 155 -7.93 20.09 -35.66
C GLY A 155 -7.48 18.67 -35.90
N TYR A 156 -6.37 18.30 -35.28
CA TYR A 156 -5.77 17.01 -35.50
C TYR A 156 -6.58 15.88 -34.85
N LEU A 157 -6.55 14.70 -35.46
CA LEU A 157 -7.39 13.55 -35.09
C LEU A 157 -6.68 12.49 -34.25
N GLU A 158 -5.34 12.56 -34.18
CA GLU A 158 -4.48 11.65 -33.43
C GLU A 158 -4.88 11.60 -31.97
N LYS A 159 -4.85 10.39 -31.42
CA LYS A 159 -5.08 10.13 -30.00
C LYS A 159 -3.77 9.68 -29.37
N ILE A 160 -3.58 10.01 -28.10
CA ILE A 160 -2.41 9.58 -27.33
C ILE A 160 -2.79 8.39 -26.46
N MET A 161 -1.95 7.37 -26.48
CA MET A 161 -2.09 6.21 -25.63
C MET A 161 -1.11 6.31 -24.45
N ASP A 162 -1.59 5.95 -23.27
CA ASP A 162 -0.74 5.70 -22.12
C ASP A 162 0.10 4.43 -22.36
N ALA A 163 1.06 4.14 -21.46
CA ALA A 163 1.94 2.99 -21.57
C ALA A 163 1.21 1.63 -21.61
N ASP A 164 -0.03 1.57 -21.14
CA ASP A 164 -0.90 0.39 -21.16
C ASP A 164 -1.87 0.35 -22.36
N PHE A 165 -1.63 1.19 -23.37
CA PHE A 165 -2.41 1.30 -24.61
C PHE A 165 -3.85 1.84 -24.45
N LEU A 166 -4.20 2.38 -23.29
CA LEU A 166 -5.49 3.06 -23.10
C LEU A 166 -5.37 4.56 -23.38
N ILE A 167 -6.42 5.13 -23.96
CA ILE A 167 -6.50 6.56 -24.24
C ILE A 167 -7.11 7.27 -23.02
N ARG A 168 -6.28 7.93 -22.22
CA ARG A 168 -6.74 8.72 -21.06
C ARG A 168 -6.35 10.19 -21.12
N ARG A 169 -5.44 10.56 -22.03
CA ARG A 169 -4.88 11.90 -22.14
C ARG A 169 -4.98 12.38 -23.58
N SER A 170 -5.01 13.70 -23.72
CA SER A 170 -4.97 14.39 -25.01
C SER A 170 -4.10 15.63 -24.87
N TYR A 171 -3.53 16.09 -25.97
CA TYR A 171 -2.96 17.43 -26.04
C TYR A 171 -4.05 18.36 -26.60
N PRO A 172 -4.22 19.58 -26.07
CA PRO A 172 -5.17 20.53 -26.66
C PRO A 172 -4.55 21.26 -27.85
N VAL A 173 -3.22 21.39 -27.83
CA VAL A 173 -2.40 21.98 -28.88
C VAL A 173 -1.13 21.16 -29.04
N ARG A 174 -0.64 21.03 -30.28
CA ARG A 174 0.60 20.28 -30.57
C ARG A 174 1.53 21.10 -31.45
N PRO A 175 2.83 21.24 -31.10
CA PRO A 175 3.82 21.81 -31.99
C PRO A 175 4.15 20.81 -33.12
N TYR A 176 4.44 21.34 -34.30
CA TYR A 176 4.77 20.51 -35.46
C TYR A 176 6.01 21.02 -36.18
N ALA A 177 6.70 20.11 -36.87
CA ALA A 177 8.00 20.39 -37.47
C ALA A 177 7.89 21.52 -38.51
N GLY A 178 8.77 22.52 -38.41
CA GLY A 178 8.86 23.63 -39.35
C GLY A 178 7.94 24.83 -39.07
N SER A 179 7.34 24.94 -37.88
CA SER A 179 6.55 26.12 -37.48
C SER A 179 6.65 26.41 -35.99
N ASP A 180 6.68 27.69 -35.62
CA ASP A 180 6.48 28.16 -34.23
C ASP A 180 4.99 28.18 -33.83
N LEU A 181 4.10 27.73 -34.73
CA LEU A 181 2.66 27.67 -34.52
C LEU A 181 2.23 26.33 -33.94
N PHE A 182 1.16 26.38 -33.15
CA PHE A 182 0.50 25.20 -32.61
C PHE A 182 -0.77 24.89 -33.41
N GLU A 183 -1.01 23.61 -33.69
CA GLU A 183 -2.31 23.18 -34.25
C GLU A 183 -3.19 22.66 -33.11
N SER A 184 -4.45 23.07 -33.08
CA SER A 184 -5.40 22.64 -32.05
C SER A 184 -5.88 21.21 -32.27
N SER A 185 -6.23 20.50 -31.19
CA SER A 185 -6.93 19.23 -31.30
C SER A 185 -8.31 19.41 -31.92
N PHE A 186 -8.82 18.38 -32.59
CA PHE A 186 -10.15 18.41 -33.21
C PHE A 186 -11.29 18.83 -32.24
N PRO A 187 -11.35 18.35 -30.98
CA PRO A 187 -12.36 18.80 -30.01
C PRO A 187 -12.21 20.27 -29.62
N LEU A 188 -10.98 20.78 -29.51
CA LEU A 188 -10.74 22.19 -29.18
C LEU A 188 -11.15 23.10 -30.35
N ALA A 189 -10.83 22.69 -31.58
CA ALA A 189 -11.25 23.39 -32.79
C ALA A 189 -12.79 23.44 -32.93
N LEU A 190 -13.47 22.33 -32.60
CA LEU A 190 -14.93 22.27 -32.52
C LEU A 190 -15.50 23.24 -31.48
N LEU A 191 -14.89 23.30 -30.30
CA LEU A 191 -15.33 24.22 -29.24
C LEU A 191 -15.16 25.68 -29.66
N ALA A 192 -14.02 26.02 -30.27
CA ALA A 192 -13.77 27.35 -30.79
C ALA A 192 -14.80 27.73 -31.88
N ALA A 193 -15.08 26.82 -32.81
CA ALA A 193 -16.11 27.00 -33.85
C ALA A 193 -17.54 27.12 -33.28
N ALA A 194 -17.84 26.44 -32.17
CA ALA A 194 -19.13 26.53 -31.51
C ALA A 194 -19.32 27.84 -30.74
N GLY A 195 -18.25 28.41 -30.17
CA GLY A 195 -18.28 29.69 -29.45
C GLY A 195 -18.28 30.91 -30.38
N HIS A 196 -17.47 30.89 -31.43
CA HIS A 196 -17.32 31.97 -32.40
C HIS A 196 -17.43 31.42 -33.84
N PRO A 197 -18.58 31.58 -34.51
CA PRO A 197 -18.77 31.12 -35.88
C PRO A 197 -17.81 31.81 -36.85
N GLY A 198 -17.13 31.03 -37.71
CA GLY A 198 -16.24 31.55 -38.77
C GLY A 198 -14.74 31.51 -38.42
N LYS A 199 -13.93 32.27 -39.20
CA LYS A 199 -12.45 32.31 -39.12
C LYS A 199 -11.93 33.43 -38.22
N SER A 200 -12.51 33.65 -37.06
CA SER A 200 -12.00 34.67 -36.13
C SER A 200 -10.64 34.22 -35.56
N GLU A 201 -9.59 35.02 -35.82
CA GLU A 201 -8.28 34.87 -35.18
C GLU A 201 -8.40 35.31 -33.72
N GLY A 202 -7.87 34.52 -32.78
CA GLY A 202 -7.86 34.85 -31.35
C GLY A 202 -8.83 34.06 -30.47
N ASP A 203 -9.55 33.05 -30.96
CA ASP A 203 -10.53 32.34 -30.10
C ASP A 203 -9.95 31.22 -29.23
N ILE A 204 -8.68 30.89 -29.42
CA ILE A 204 -7.91 29.95 -28.60
C ILE A 204 -6.77 30.73 -27.97
N HIS A 205 -6.84 30.94 -26.66
CA HIS A 205 -5.81 31.62 -25.88
C HIS A 205 -4.98 30.57 -25.16
N TYR A 206 -3.70 30.51 -25.46
CA TYR A 206 -2.73 29.65 -24.78
C TYR A 206 -1.70 30.52 -24.07
N ASP A 207 -1.54 30.30 -22.77
CA ASP A 207 -0.48 30.90 -21.98
C ASP A 207 0.49 29.80 -21.55
N GLY A 208 1.65 29.75 -22.19
CA GLY A 208 2.67 28.74 -21.94
C GLY A 208 3.38 28.89 -20.60
N ASP A 209 3.43 30.10 -20.04
CA ASP A 209 4.06 30.37 -18.74
C ASP A 209 3.14 29.95 -17.59
N LEU A 210 1.83 30.14 -17.77
CA LEU A 210 0.82 29.78 -16.78
C LEU A 210 0.20 28.39 -17.00
N GLY A 211 0.53 27.71 -18.10
CA GLY A 211 0.13 26.32 -18.37
C GLY A 211 -1.38 26.14 -18.53
N TRP A 212 -2.08 27.08 -19.16
CA TRP A 212 -3.52 26.95 -19.42
C TRP A 212 -3.91 27.35 -20.84
N ILE A 213 -5.04 26.80 -21.29
CA ILE A 213 -5.63 27.09 -22.59
C ILE A 213 -7.14 27.35 -22.47
N ALA A 214 -7.66 28.36 -23.16
CA ALA A 214 -9.10 28.62 -23.23
C ALA A 214 -9.54 28.72 -24.69
N ALA A 215 -10.68 28.10 -25.03
CA ALA A 215 -11.25 28.18 -26.38
C ALA A 215 -12.74 28.50 -26.35
N GLY A 216 -13.18 29.44 -27.21
CA GLY A 216 -14.58 29.84 -27.35
C GLY A 216 -15.14 30.69 -26.19
N ASN A 217 -14.75 30.43 -24.95
CA ASN A 217 -15.07 31.27 -23.78
C ASN A 217 -13.84 31.40 -22.85
N PRO A 218 -13.28 32.61 -22.68
CA PRO A 218 -12.08 32.82 -21.85
C PRO A 218 -12.30 32.54 -20.35
N ARG A 219 -13.55 32.42 -19.87
CA ARG A 219 -13.85 32.01 -18.48
C ARG A 219 -13.77 30.50 -18.26
N ARG A 220 -13.48 29.71 -19.29
CA ARG A 220 -13.38 28.25 -19.24
C ARG A 220 -11.97 27.79 -19.65
N ALA A 221 -10.98 28.21 -18.87
CA ALA A 221 -9.61 27.77 -19.04
C ALA A 221 -9.45 26.30 -18.60
N LEU A 222 -8.73 25.54 -19.41
CA LEU A 222 -8.24 24.20 -19.14
C LEU A 222 -6.78 24.33 -18.67
N TYR A 223 -6.49 23.85 -17.48
CA TYR A 223 -5.12 23.75 -16.97
C TYR A 223 -4.45 22.50 -17.52
N LEU A 224 -3.18 22.64 -17.88
CA LEU A 224 -2.39 21.60 -18.53
C LEU A 224 -1.38 21.00 -17.56
N ASP A 225 -1.08 19.74 -17.80
CA ASP A 225 0.02 19.03 -17.17
C ASP A 225 1.36 19.62 -17.61
N ALA A 226 2.45 19.28 -16.92
CA ALA A 226 3.79 19.84 -17.20
C ALA A 226 4.30 19.56 -18.63
N ASP A 227 3.78 18.53 -19.30
CA ASP A 227 4.06 18.19 -20.70
C ASP A 227 3.09 18.85 -21.70
N GLY A 228 2.18 19.72 -21.23
CA GLY A 228 1.16 20.40 -22.04
C GLY A 228 -0.10 19.57 -22.30
N GLY A 229 -0.23 18.37 -21.72
CA GLY A 229 -1.37 17.49 -21.89
C GLY A 229 -2.52 17.78 -20.91
N TYR A 230 -3.64 17.08 -21.07
CA TYR A 230 -4.70 17.03 -20.08
C TYR A 230 -5.37 15.66 -20.05
N ALA A 231 -5.97 15.31 -18.91
CA ALA A 231 -6.74 14.07 -18.77
C ALA A 231 -8.15 14.21 -19.37
N ILE A 232 -8.54 13.25 -20.23
CA ILE A 232 -9.86 13.20 -20.84
C ILE A 232 -10.89 12.80 -19.79
N ASN A 233 -11.90 13.65 -19.56
CA ASN A 233 -13.00 13.32 -18.69
C ASN A 233 -14.12 12.58 -19.45
N TYR A 234 -14.14 11.25 -19.40
CA TYR A 234 -15.17 10.42 -20.03
C TYR A 234 -16.53 10.53 -19.32
N LEU A 235 -17.35 11.49 -19.74
CA LEU A 235 -18.62 11.87 -19.12
C LEU A 235 -19.84 11.12 -19.67
N ALA A 236 -19.69 10.41 -20.79
CA ALA A 236 -20.80 9.73 -21.46
C ALA A 236 -20.33 8.46 -22.20
N ARG A 237 -21.18 7.43 -22.21
CA ARG A 237 -21.02 6.24 -23.07
C ARG A 237 -21.46 6.59 -24.49
N LEU A 238 -21.04 5.79 -25.46
CA LEU A 238 -21.50 5.95 -26.85
C LEU A 238 -23.04 5.95 -26.95
N SER A 239 -23.71 5.07 -26.21
CA SER A 239 -25.19 4.98 -26.15
C SER A 239 -25.89 6.22 -25.60
N ASP A 240 -25.18 7.06 -24.85
CA ASP A 240 -25.74 8.27 -24.26
C ASP A 240 -25.79 9.42 -25.27
N PHE A 241 -24.96 9.38 -26.33
CA PHE A 241 -24.98 10.37 -27.40
C PHE A 241 -26.10 10.08 -28.40
N LYS A 242 -26.70 11.16 -28.92
CA LYS A 242 -27.62 11.06 -30.05
C LYS A 242 -26.85 10.69 -31.31
N GLN A 243 -27.04 9.46 -31.78
CA GLN A 243 -26.43 8.93 -32.99
C GLN A 243 -27.46 8.90 -34.12
N ILE A 244 -27.04 9.32 -35.31
CA ILE A 244 -27.84 9.26 -36.53
C ILE A 244 -26.96 8.66 -37.63
N PRO A 245 -27.38 7.58 -38.30
CA PRO A 245 -26.62 7.04 -39.42
C PRO A 245 -26.39 8.11 -40.50
N ALA A 246 -25.13 8.29 -40.92
CA ALA A 246 -24.71 9.37 -41.81
C ALA A 246 -25.42 9.34 -43.17
N TRP A 247 -25.87 8.17 -43.64
CA TRP A 247 -26.64 8.05 -44.88
C TRP A 247 -27.92 8.90 -44.88
N ARG A 248 -28.56 9.10 -43.72
CA ARG A 248 -29.75 9.95 -43.60
C ARG A 248 -29.42 11.40 -43.91
N ALA A 249 -28.22 11.87 -43.55
CA ALA A 249 -27.77 13.22 -43.83
C ALA A 249 -27.47 13.39 -45.32
N VAL A 250 -26.84 12.40 -45.93
CA VAL A 250 -26.57 12.36 -47.37
C VAL A 250 -27.88 12.41 -48.17
N GLU A 251 -28.88 11.61 -47.81
CA GLU A 251 -30.18 11.58 -48.53
C GLU A 251 -31.16 12.69 -48.10
N GLY A 252 -30.75 13.62 -47.23
CA GLY A 252 -31.60 14.73 -46.78
C GLY A 252 -32.75 14.31 -45.85
N LYS A 253 -32.72 13.09 -45.30
CA LYS A 253 -33.70 12.47 -44.39
C LYS A 253 -33.46 12.80 -42.91
N ILE A 254 -32.77 13.89 -42.63
CA ILE A 254 -32.59 14.44 -41.28
C ILE A 254 -33.58 15.58 -41.07
N SER A 255 -34.25 15.57 -39.93
CA SER A 255 -35.18 16.63 -39.53
C SER A 255 -34.48 17.81 -38.87
N GLU A 256 -35.05 19.01 -38.96
CA GLU A 256 -34.52 20.19 -38.28
C GLU A 256 -34.42 20.00 -36.76
N ARG A 257 -35.41 19.34 -36.14
CA ARG A 257 -35.38 19.03 -34.71
C ARG A 257 -34.17 18.20 -34.31
N GLU A 258 -33.61 17.43 -35.25
CA GLU A 258 -32.46 16.59 -34.97
C GLU A 258 -31.15 17.35 -34.87
N VAL A 259 -30.96 18.43 -35.64
CA VAL A 259 -29.64 19.09 -35.81
C VAL A 259 -29.63 20.61 -35.64
N ARG A 260 -30.80 21.26 -35.53
CA ARG A 260 -30.90 22.72 -35.39
C ARG A 260 -30.16 23.21 -34.14
N ASP A 261 -29.26 24.16 -34.33
CA ASP A 261 -28.38 24.74 -33.30
C ASP A 261 -27.48 23.71 -32.60
N LYS A 262 -27.17 22.59 -33.27
CA LYS A 262 -26.31 21.52 -32.73
C LYS A 262 -24.93 21.52 -33.37
N VAL A 263 -23.96 21.04 -32.59
CA VAL A 263 -22.65 20.63 -33.08
C VAL A 263 -22.79 19.22 -33.61
N VAL A 264 -22.56 19.05 -34.91
CA VAL A 264 -22.72 17.77 -35.59
C VAL A 264 -21.33 17.23 -35.90
N ILE A 265 -20.93 16.13 -35.26
CA ILE A 265 -19.67 15.44 -35.55
C ILE A 265 -19.96 14.28 -36.49
N VAL A 266 -19.28 14.26 -37.64
CA VAL A 266 -19.35 13.18 -38.62
C VAL A 266 -18.08 12.35 -38.55
N GLY A 267 -18.21 11.04 -38.41
CA GLY A 267 -17.03 10.16 -38.31
C GLY A 267 -17.36 8.68 -38.39
N LEU A 268 -16.31 7.88 -38.38
CA LEU A 268 -16.41 6.42 -38.40
C LEU A 268 -16.86 5.91 -37.02
N ALA A 269 -17.82 4.98 -37.03
CA ALA A 269 -18.30 4.32 -35.82
C ALA A 269 -18.37 2.79 -35.93
N SER A 270 -18.29 2.24 -37.16
CA SER A 270 -18.31 0.80 -37.38
C SER A 270 -17.01 0.13 -36.93
N SER A 271 -17.14 -1.07 -36.35
CA SER A 271 -16.02 -1.95 -36.01
C SER A 271 -15.27 -2.50 -37.23
N LEU A 272 -15.85 -2.37 -38.42
CA LEU A 272 -15.21 -2.73 -39.70
C LEU A 272 -14.09 -1.76 -40.09
N PHE A 273 -14.05 -0.59 -39.46
CA PHE A 273 -12.97 0.38 -39.61
C PHE A 273 -11.98 0.24 -38.45
N SER A 274 -10.67 0.36 -38.72
CA SER A 274 -9.60 0.26 -37.71
C SER A 274 -9.51 1.49 -36.77
N ASP A 275 -10.63 2.15 -36.45
CA ASP A 275 -10.70 3.32 -35.57
C ASP A 275 -11.42 3.02 -34.24
N MET A 276 -11.18 1.82 -33.68
CA MET A 276 -11.68 1.37 -32.38
C MET A 276 -10.55 1.35 -31.36
N HIS A 277 -10.76 1.96 -30.20
CA HIS A 277 -9.69 2.22 -29.23
C HIS A 277 -10.06 1.80 -27.80
N PRO A 278 -9.14 1.19 -27.04
CA PRO A 278 -9.31 0.94 -25.61
C PRO A 278 -9.35 2.26 -24.82
N THR A 279 -10.35 2.41 -23.96
CA THR A 279 -10.53 3.55 -23.06
C THR A 279 -10.88 3.07 -21.65
N PRO A 280 -10.81 3.94 -20.62
CA PRO A 280 -11.24 3.62 -19.26
C PRO A 280 -12.65 3.04 -19.16
N ILE A 281 -13.53 3.37 -20.11
CA ILE A 281 -14.95 3.01 -20.08
C ILE A 281 -15.32 1.90 -21.09
N GLY A 282 -14.32 1.27 -21.70
CA GLY A 282 -14.49 0.21 -22.70
C GLY A 282 -13.85 0.55 -24.04
N ILE A 283 -14.15 -0.23 -25.07
CA ILE A 283 -13.66 0.04 -26.43
C ILE A 283 -14.61 1.04 -27.09
N LEU A 284 -14.07 2.16 -27.58
CA LEU A 284 -14.85 3.24 -28.21
C LEU A 284 -14.33 3.54 -29.62
N PRO A 285 -15.21 3.92 -30.57
CA PRO A 285 -14.77 4.48 -31.83
C PRO A 285 -14.14 5.86 -31.61
N GLY A 286 -13.22 6.27 -32.48
CA GLY A 286 -12.53 7.56 -32.38
C GLY A 286 -13.46 8.76 -32.27
N ILE A 287 -14.60 8.73 -32.98
CA ILE A 287 -15.64 9.76 -32.90
C ILE A 287 -16.20 9.93 -31.48
N ALA A 288 -16.34 8.85 -30.70
CA ALA A 288 -16.89 8.88 -29.35
C ALA A 288 -15.88 9.40 -28.32
N ILE A 289 -14.59 9.23 -28.57
CA ILE A 289 -13.51 9.81 -27.76
C ILE A 289 -13.52 11.33 -27.95
N HIS A 290 -13.47 11.79 -29.21
CA HIS A 290 -13.54 13.21 -29.56
C HIS A 290 -14.84 13.88 -29.05
N ALA A 291 -15.96 13.15 -29.06
CA ALA A 291 -17.22 13.60 -28.48
C ALA A 291 -17.15 13.79 -26.96
N ASN A 292 -16.49 12.87 -26.22
CA ASN A 292 -16.27 13.01 -24.78
C ASN A 292 -15.30 14.16 -24.44
N GLU A 293 -14.23 14.32 -25.22
CA GLU A 293 -13.32 15.48 -25.09
C GLU A 293 -14.08 16.79 -25.28
N PHE A 294 -14.86 16.91 -26.37
CA PHE A 294 -15.69 18.08 -26.62
C PHE A 294 -16.68 18.31 -25.47
N LEU A 295 -17.37 17.26 -25.00
CA LEU A 295 -18.34 17.35 -23.91
C LEU A 295 -17.70 17.82 -22.59
N SER A 296 -16.50 17.31 -22.27
CA SER A 296 -15.71 17.74 -21.12
C SER A 296 -15.39 19.24 -21.18
N LEU A 297 -14.86 19.70 -22.32
CA LEU A 297 -14.48 21.10 -22.50
C LEU A 297 -15.72 22.03 -22.56
N ALA A 298 -16.76 21.65 -23.31
CA ALA A 298 -17.98 22.43 -23.49
C ALA A 298 -18.82 22.53 -22.21
N SER A 299 -18.72 21.56 -21.30
CA SER A 299 -19.38 21.63 -19.99
C SER A 299 -18.53 22.28 -18.90
N GLY A 300 -17.24 22.56 -19.18
CA GLY A 300 -16.29 23.08 -18.18
C GLY A 300 -15.99 22.06 -17.08
N ARG A 301 -16.08 20.77 -17.40
CA ARG A 301 -15.87 19.66 -16.45
C ARG A 301 -14.55 18.95 -16.74
N ALA A 302 -13.46 19.70 -16.87
CA ALA A 302 -12.14 19.10 -16.91
C ALA A 302 -11.81 18.44 -15.56
N LEU A 303 -10.94 17.42 -15.55
CA LEU A 303 -10.49 16.82 -14.30
C LEU A 303 -9.48 17.75 -13.61
N HIS A 304 -9.71 18.01 -12.32
CA HIS A 304 -8.85 18.84 -11.48
C HIS A 304 -8.05 17.98 -10.52
N PHE A 305 -6.73 17.94 -10.69
CA PHE A 305 -5.85 17.16 -9.84
C PHE A 305 -5.50 17.94 -8.56
N VAL A 306 -5.72 17.30 -7.41
CA VAL A 306 -5.30 17.85 -6.12
C VAL A 306 -3.78 17.75 -6.01
N PRO A 307 -3.08 18.81 -5.59
CA PRO A 307 -1.63 18.76 -5.42
C PRO A 307 -1.20 17.61 -4.51
N ASP A 308 -0.15 16.90 -4.91
CA ASP A 308 0.41 15.77 -4.16
C ASP A 308 0.63 16.09 -2.68
N SER A 309 1.10 17.30 -2.37
CA SER A 309 1.33 17.75 -1.00
C SER A 309 0.08 17.67 -0.12
N ALA A 310 -1.09 18.04 -0.65
CA ALA A 310 -2.36 17.95 0.07
C ALA A 310 -2.79 16.50 0.27
N ALA A 311 -2.65 15.65 -0.76
CA ALA A 311 -2.91 14.22 -0.66
C ALA A 311 -2.00 13.56 0.40
N TYR A 312 -0.73 13.94 0.44
CA TYR A 312 0.24 13.47 1.44
C TYR A 312 -0.14 13.88 2.86
N SER A 313 -0.59 15.12 3.07
CA SER A 313 -1.05 15.57 4.38
C SER A 313 -2.25 14.77 4.88
N ILE A 314 -3.22 14.48 4.00
CA ILE A 314 -4.38 13.65 4.35
C ILE A 314 -3.94 12.22 4.68
N ALA A 315 -3.09 11.62 3.84
CA ALA A 315 -2.58 10.27 4.05
C ALA A 315 -1.82 10.15 5.38
N TRP A 316 -1.00 11.14 5.72
CA TRP A 316 -0.26 11.20 6.98
C TRP A 316 -1.18 11.27 8.19
N LEU A 317 -2.19 12.16 8.17
CA LEU A 317 -3.16 12.30 9.26
C LEU A 317 -3.90 10.98 9.52
N VAL A 318 -4.38 10.33 8.47
CA VAL A 318 -5.07 9.04 8.58
C VAL A 318 -4.11 7.96 9.09
N ALA A 319 -2.87 7.93 8.62
CA ALA A 319 -1.86 6.99 9.08
C ALA A 319 -1.59 7.13 10.59
N VAL A 320 -1.47 8.36 11.08
CA VAL A 320 -1.28 8.65 12.51
C VAL A 320 -2.49 8.20 13.33
N CYS A 321 -3.71 8.43 12.84
CA CYS A 321 -4.93 7.94 13.50
C CYS A 321 -4.96 6.41 13.58
N VAL A 322 -4.71 5.70 12.47
CA VAL A 322 -4.67 4.23 12.43
C VAL A 322 -3.57 3.70 13.35
N LEU A 323 -2.35 4.23 13.25
CA LEU A 323 -1.22 3.84 14.10
C LEU A 323 -1.53 4.05 15.59
N SER A 324 -2.17 5.16 15.94
CA SER A 324 -2.55 5.46 17.33
C SER A 324 -3.50 4.39 17.90
N LEU A 325 -4.47 3.91 17.11
CA LEU A 325 -5.38 2.84 17.53
C LEU A 325 -4.62 1.52 17.81
N PHE A 326 -3.62 1.17 16.99
CA PHE A 326 -2.75 0.01 17.25
C PHE A 326 -1.91 0.18 18.51
N LEU A 327 -1.39 1.38 18.77
CA LEU A 327 -0.56 1.66 19.95
C LEU A 327 -1.36 1.60 21.27
N MET A 328 -2.69 1.74 21.24
CA MET A 328 -3.59 1.61 22.40
C MET A 328 -3.86 0.17 22.87
N ARG A 329 -3.10 -0.83 22.39
CA ARG A 329 -3.22 -2.27 22.75
C ARG A 329 -4.56 -2.90 22.37
N ARG A 330 -5.30 -2.31 21.44
CA ARG A 330 -6.54 -2.88 20.93
C ARG A 330 -6.35 -3.27 19.48
N PHE A 331 -5.67 -4.40 19.25
CA PHE A 331 -5.34 -4.88 17.90
C PHE A 331 -6.58 -4.92 16.99
N LEU A 332 -7.68 -5.50 17.49
CA LEU A 332 -8.96 -5.53 16.76
C LEU A 332 -9.48 -4.14 16.40
N LEU A 333 -9.33 -3.15 17.29
CA LEU A 333 -9.76 -1.78 17.07
C LEU A 333 -8.85 -1.07 16.04
N GLY A 334 -7.55 -1.36 16.06
CA GLY A 334 -6.59 -0.90 15.05
C GLY A 334 -6.91 -1.49 13.66
N SER A 335 -7.16 -2.80 13.59
CA SER A 335 -7.57 -3.47 12.35
C SER A 335 -8.90 -2.93 11.81
N ALA A 336 -9.90 -2.74 12.68
CA ALA A 336 -11.17 -2.12 12.29
C ALA A 336 -10.95 -0.68 11.80
N GLY A 337 -10.14 0.12 12.48
CA GLY A 337 -9.79 1.48 12.07
C GLY A 337 -9.07 1.53 10.72
N PHE A 338 -8.19 0.56 10.45
CA PHE A 338 -7.57 0.39 9.13
C PHE A 338 -8.62 0.12 8.05
N VAL A 339 -9.50 -0.87 8.24
CA VAL A 339 -10.54 -1.21 7.24
C VAL A 339 -11.50 -0.03 7.00
N VAL A 340 -11.95 0.62 8.08
CA VAL A 340 -12.84 1.80 7.99
C VAL A 340 -12.16 2.95 7.28
N SER A 341 -10.87 3.22 7.54
CA SER A 341 -10.14 4.27 6.84
C SER A 341 -9.96 3.95 5.36
N MET A 342 -9.64 2.71 4.99
CA MET A 342 -9.55 2.29 3.59
C MET A 342 -10.88 2.49 2.85
N ALA A 343 -11.99 2.03 3.43
CA ALA A 343 -13.32 2.20 2.84
C ALA A 343 -13.72 3.69 2.75
N GLY A 344 -13.45 4.47 3.79
CA GLY A 344 -13.76 5.90 3.84
C GLY A 344 -12.96 6.71 2.81
N LEU A 345 -11.67 6.40 2.64
CA LEU A 345 -10.82 7.04 1.63
C LEU A 345 -11.26 6.66 0.21
N PHE A 346 -11.59 5.40 -0.04
CA PHE A 346 -12.14 4.98 -1.33
C PHE A 346 -13.45 5.71 -1.66
N LEU A 347 -14.38 5.77 -0.71
CA LEU A 347 -15.64 6.48 -0.90
C LEU A 347 -15.42 7.99 -1.08
N GLY A 348 -14.54 8.59 -0.28
CA GLY A 348 -14.23 10.03 -0.36
C GLY A 348 -13.61 10.42 -1.69
N THR A 349 -12.62 9.65 -2.16
CA THR A 349 -12.00 9.85 -3.48
C THR A 349 -12.98 9.65 -4.63
N GLN A 350 -13.90 8.68 -4.51
CA GLN A 350 -14.96 8.51 -5.49
C GLN A 350 -15.97 9.66 -5.53
N ILE A 351 -16.36 10.16 -4.36
CA ILE A 351 -17.23 11.34 -4.27
C ILE A 351 -16.51 12.55 -4.88
N ALA A 352 -15.23 12.75 -4.59
CA ALA A 352 -14.43 13.81 -5.21
C ALA A 352 -14.39 13.65 -6.75
N PHE A 353 -14.15 12.44 -7.24
CA PHE A 353 -14.10 12.14 -8.68
C PHE A 353 -15.45 12.39 -9.39
N SER A 354 -16.58 12.13 -8.71
CA SER A 354 -17.92 12.47 -9.22
C SER A 354 -18.12 13.98 -9.41
N ARG A 355 -17.32 14.79 -8.70
CA ARG A 355 -17.24 16.26 -8.81
C ARG A 355 -16.04 16.73 -9.62
N ASP A 356 -15.50 15.85 -10.47
CA ASP A 356 -14.37 16.12 -11.37
C ASP A 356 -13.06 16.48 -10.65
N VAL A 357 -12.94 16.15 -9.36
CA VAL A 357 -11.72 16.32 -8.56
C VAL A 357 -11.00 14.99 -8.41
N VAL A 358 -9.74 14.93 -8.84
CA VAL A 358 -8.89 13.75 -8.75
C VAL A 358 -7.95 13.89 -7.56
N ILE A 359 -8.07 12.98 -6.60
CA ILE A 359 -7.12 12.81 -5.51
C ILE A 359 -6.41 11.49 -5.78
N GLU A 360 -5.10 11.53 -5.97
CA GLU A 360 -4.35 10.34 -6.38
C GLU A 360 -4.45 9.22 -5.33
N PRO A 361 -5.13 8.09 -5.66
CA PRO A 361 -5.52 7.11 -4.66
C PRO A 361 -4.32 6.41 -4.02
N ALA A 362 -3.24 6.16 -4.78
CA ALA A 362 -2.06 5.48 -4.25
C ALA A 362 -1.44 6.19 -3.05
N ILE A 363 -1.34 7.53 -3.10
CA ILE A 363 -0.79 8.33 -2.00
C ILE A 363 -1.68 8.16 -0.76
N LEU A 364 -2.99 8.26 -0.96
CA LEU A 364 -3.98 8.23 0.11
C LEU A 364 -4.02 6.88 0.83
N PHE A 365 -4.00 5.78 0.07
CA PHE A 365 -4.08 4.41 0.61
C PHE A 365 -2.79 3.93 1.25
N LEU A 366 -1.63 4.47 0.85
CA LEU A 366 -0.36 4.12 1.47
C LEU A 366 -0.30 4.55 2.96
N GLY A 367 -0.98 5.64 3.32
CA GLY A 367 -1.11 6.13 4.69
C GLY A 367 -1.59 5.06 5.68
N PRO A 368 -2.85 4.61 5.59
CA PRO A 368 -3.40 3.56 6.44
C PRO A 368 -2.53 2.29 6.44
N VAL A 369 -1.99 1.87 5.30
CA VAL A 369 -1.15 0.66 5.17
C VAL A 369 0.12 0.82 6.00
N LEU A 370 0.84 1.93 5.88
CA LEU A 370 2.05 2.21 6.64
C LEU A 370 1.75 2.34 8.14
N GLY A 371 0.64 2.99 8.51
CA GLY A 371 0.19 3.09 9.90
C GLY A 371 -0.13 1.73 10.52
N ALA A 372 -0.86 0.88 9.80
CA ALA A 372 -1.20 -0.47 10.24
C ALA A 372 0.03 -1.39 10.32
N ALA A 373 0.90 -1.38 9.31
CA ALA A 373 2.14 -2.16 9.30
C ALA A 373 3.05 -1.79 10.48
N THR A 374 3.27 -0.50 10.70
CA THR A 374 4.07 0.01 11.83
C THR A 374 3.43 -0.38 13.16
N GLY A 375 2.10 -0.28 13.27
CA GLY A 375 1.34 -0.67 14.45
C GLY A 375 1.47 -2.16 14.76
N ALA A 376 1.36 -3.02 13.74
CA ALA A 376 1.50 -4.48 13.86
C ALA A 376 2.93 -4.89 14.26
N VAL A 377 3.96 -4.35 13.60
CA VAL A 377 5.37 -4.62 13.95
C VAL A 377 5.67 -4.17 15.38
N SER A 378 5.22 -2.97 15.76
CA SER A 378 5.36 -2.45 17.12
C SER A 378 4.64 -3.33 18.15
N GLY A 379 3.47 -3.89 17.80
CA GLY A 379 2.75 -4.85 18.63
C GLY A 379 3.52 -6.14 18.81
N PHE A 380 4.04 -6.70 17.71
CA PHE A 380 4.83 -7.94 17.72
C PHE A 380 6.13 -7.82 18.52
N LEU A 381 6.90 -6.76 18.30
CA LEU A 381 8.14 -6.51 19.06
C LEU A 381 7.89 -6.42 20.56
N ARG A 382 6.78 -5.80 20.97
CA ARG A 382 6.41 -5.75 22.40
C ARG A 382 6.07 -7.13 22.95
N LEU A 383 5.32 -7.96 22.22
CA LEU A 383 5.02 -9.33 22.64
C LEU A 383 6.31 -10.15 22.84
N LEU A 384 7.29 -10.00 21.95
CA LEU A 384 8.59 -10.65 22.10
C LEU A 384 9.32 -10.20 23.37
N ILE A 385 9.31 -8.90 23.67
CA ILE A 385 9.94 -8.36 24.88
C ILE A 385 9.20 -8.82 26.15
N GLU A 386 7.87 -8.83 26.14
CA GLU A 386 7.06 -9.30 27.27
C GLU A 386 7.26 -10.80 27.53
N ASN A 387 7.31 -11.63 26.48
CA ASN A 387 7.58 -13.07 26.61
C ASN A 387 8.94 -13.35 27.23
N LYS A 388 10.01 -12.69 26.76
CA LYS A 388 11.35 -12.83 27.38
C LYS A 388 11.35 -12.42 28.86
N GLY A 389 10.59 -11.41 29.23
CA GLY A 389 10.45 -10.98 30.63
C GLY A 389 9.66 -11.96 31.50
N LEU A 390 8.74 -12.73 30.91
CA LEU A 390 8.00 -13.79 31.61
C LEU A 390 8.86 -15.04 31.80
N GLU A 391 9.65 -15.44 30.80
CA GLU A 391 10.59 -16.57 30.89
C GLU A 391 11.54 -16.40 32.11
N ALA A 392 12.12 -15.21 32.27
CA ALA A 392 12.98 -14.90 33.41
C ALA A 392 12.27 -15.06 34.78
N LYS A 393 10.95 -14.79 34.87
CA LYS A 393 10.16 -14.98 36.11
C LYS A 393 9.73 -16.42 36.34
N VAL A 394 9.67 -17.22 35.28
CA VAL A 394 9.31 -18.64 35.37
C VAL A 394 10.49 -19.44 35.89
N ILE A 395 11.71 -19.16 35.43
CA ILE A 395 12.89 -20.00 35.72
C ILE A 395 13.66 -19.65 37.01
N HIS A 396 13.51 -18.44 37.56
CA HIS A 396 14.23 -18.00 38.77
C HIS A 396 13.34 -17.95 40.04
N ASP A 397 13.91 -18.34 41.19
CA ASP A 397 13.31 -18.17 42.51
C ASP A 397 13.29 -16.70 42.93
N LYS A 398 12.15 -16.21 43.43
CA LYS A 398 11.97 -14.78 43.76
C LYS A 398 12.79 -14.32 44.96
N LEU A 399 13.11 -15.21 45.90
CA LEU A 399 13.80 -14.85 47.13
C LEU A 399 15.33 -14.79 46.91
N THR A 400 15.88 -15.79 46.22
CA THR A 400 17.33 -15.97 46.07
C THR A 400 17.88 -15.54 44.71
N GLY A 401 17.03 -15.42 43.68
CA GLY A 401 17.46 -15.20 42.29
C GLY A 401 18.16 -16.41 41.64
N LEU A 402 18.29 -17.53 42.36
CA LEU A 402 18.75 -18.81 41.81
C LEU A 402 17.72 -19.41 40.87
N TYR A 403 18.07 -20.47 40.14
CA TYR A 403 17.07 -21.18 39.35
C TYR A 403 16.03 -21.89 40.25
N LYS A 404 14.84 -22.16 39.72
CA LYS A 404 13.89 -23.09 40.37
C LYS A 404 14.31 -24.54 40.13
N SER A 405 13.88 -25.42 41.02
CA SER A 405 14.14 -26.87 40.95
C SER A 405 13.76 -27.50 39.61
N ASP A 406 12.60 -27.13 39.06
CA ASP A 406 12.12 -27.66 37.77
C ASP A 406 13.12 -27.38 36.64
N TYR A 407 13.68 -26.17 36.59
CA TYR A 407 14.67 -25.80 35.57
C TYR A 407 15.95 -26.64 35.68
N LEU A 408 16.45 -26.88 36.91
CA LEU A 408 17.62 -27.73 37.08
C LEU A 408 17.34 -29.19 36.72
N ARG A 409 16.14 -29.70 37.04
CA ARG A 409 15.71 -31.05 36.65
C ARG A 409 15.70 -31.22 35.12
N ASP A 410 15.17 -30.24 34.39
CA ASP A 410 15.22 -30.22 32.92
C ASP A 410 16.66 -30.19 32.40
N CYS A 411 17.53 -29.39 33.01
CA CYS A 411 18.95 -29.35 32.66
C CYS A 411 19.66 -30.68 32.98
N LEU A 412 19.32 -31.34 34.09
CA LEU A 412 19.86 -32.64 34.44
C LEU A 412 19.42 -33.70 33.42
N GLU A 413 18.17 -33.69 32.96
CA GLU A 413 17.73 -34.63 31.91
C GLU A 413 18.48 -34.44 30.59
N GLN A 414 18.72 -33.19 30.20
CA GLN A 414 19.50 -32.87 29.00
C GLN A 414 20.96 -33.31 29.16
N GLU A 415 21.55 -33.01 30.31
CA GLU A 415 22.94 -33.37 30.58
C GLU A 415 23.12 -34.88 30.76
N TRP A 416 22.12 -35.57 31.29
CA TRP A 416 22.11 -37.03 31.40
C TRP A 416 22.24 -37.73 30.05
N LYS A 417 21.61 -37.17 29.01
CA LYS A 417 21.74 -37.68 27.63
C LYS A 417 23.14 -37.38 27.07
N ARG A 418 23.67 -36.18 27.35
CA ARG A 418 24.99 -35.76 26.89
C ARG A 418 26.11 -36.55 27.54
N CYS A 419 26.08 -36.73 28.86
CA CYS A 419 27.10 -37.42 29.63
C CYS A 419 27.29 -38.87 29.14
N GLN A 420 26.21 -39.56 28.80
CA GLN A 420 26.27 -40.91 28.21
C GLN A 420 26.99 -40.94 26.86
N SER A 421 26.79 -39.93 26.02
CA SER A 421 27.44 -39.84 24.71
C SER A 421 28.89 -39.35 24.78
N SER A 422 29.19 -38.39 25.65
CA SER A 422 30.53 -37.79 25.81
C SER A 422 31.44 -38.57 26.75
N ARG A 423 30.90 -39.55 27.48
CA ARG A 423 31.58 -40.31 28.55
C ARG A 423 32.21 -39.41 29.63
N LEU A 424 31.56 -38.29 29.93
CA LEU A 424 31.98 -37.39 31.02
C LEU A 424 31.04 -37.56 32.23
N PRO A 425 31.54 -37.45 33.48
CA PRO A 425 30.72 -37.65 34.67
C PRO A 425 29.78 -36.46 34.94
N VAL A 426 28.69 -36.71 35.63
CA VAL A 426 27.75 -35.68 36.12
C VAL A 426 27.44 -35.94 37.59
N SER A 427 27.40 -34.88 38.39
CA SER A 427 27.11 -34.99 39.83
C SER A 427 25.96 -34.08 40.23
N VAL A 428 25.12 -34.57 41.14
CA VAL A 428 24.07 -33.80 41.81
C VAL A 428 24.46 -33.62 43.27
N VAL A 429 24.30 -32.40 43.76
CA VAL A 429 24.52 -32.05 45.16
C VAL A 429 23.21 -31.52 45.73
N MET A 430 22.79 -32.10 46.85
CA MET A 430 21.65 -31.64 47.65
C MET A 430 22.19 -30.94 48.89
N ALA A 431 21.70 -29.76 49.22
CA ALA A 431 22.14 -29.01 50.39
C ALA A 431 20.94 -28.47 51.18
N ASP A 432 21.02 -28.50 52.51
CA ASP A 432 19.96 -28.07 53.41
C ASP A 432 20.52 -27.34 54.63
N LEU A 433 19.87 -26.24 55.02
CA LEU A 433 20.28 -25.45 56.17
C LEU A 433 19.88 -26.12 57.49
N ASP A 434 20.88 -26.53 58.25
CA ASP A 434 20.64 -27.20 59.51
C ASP A 434 19.93 -26.27 60.50
N ARG A 435 18.92 -26.81 61.19
CA ARG A 435 18.15 -26.10 62.24
C ARG A 435 17.45 -24.83 61.75
N PHE A 436 17.21 -24.68 60.44
CA PHE A 436 16.54 -23.50 59.88
C PHE A 436 15.17 -23.18 60.52
N LYS A 437 14.36 -24.21 60.81
CA LYS A 437 13.07 -24.03 61.52
C LYS A 437 13.26 -23.34 62.88
N LYS A 438 14.31 -23.71 63.64
CA LYS A 438 14.62 -23.07 64.93
C LYS A 438 15.04 -21.61 64.74
N ILE A 439 15.73 -21.28 63.65
CA ILE A 439 16.06 -19.89 63.29
C ILE A 439 14.78 -19.11 63.02
N ASN A 440 13.84 -19.65 62.23
CA ASN A 440 12.56 -19.00 61.96
C ASN A 440 11.71 -18.82 63.23
N ASP A 441 11.62 -19.87 64.06
CA ASP A 441 10.78 -19.87 65.26
C ASP A 441 11.32 -18.91 66.32
N THR A 442 12.65 -18.72 66.41
CA THR A 442 13.28 -17.85 67.41
C THR A 442 13.50 -16.41 66.93
N LEU A 443 13.90 -16.21 65.66
CA LEU A 443 14.34 -14.91 65.12
C LEU A 443 13.39 -14.33 64.08
N GLY A 444 12.32 -15.06 63.73
CA GLY A 444 11.32 -14.63 62.75
C GLY A 444 11.68 -14.95 61.30
N HIS A 445 10.65 -15.00 60.47
CA HIS A 445 10.76 -15.37 59.05
C HIS A 445 11.60 -14.41 58.21
N GLU A 446 11.70 -13.13 58.58
CA GLU A 446 12.55 -12.17 57.85
C GLU A 446 14.04 -12.52 57.98
N THR A 447 14.50 -12.83 59.20
CA THR A 447 15.87 -13.29 59.43
C THR A 447 16.15 -14.62 58.75
N GLY A 448 15.18 -15.55 58.74
CA GLY A 448 15.30 -16.80 57.98
C GLY A 448 15.39 -16.57 56.47
N ASN A 449 14.59 -15.66 55.91
CA ASN A 449 14.66 -15.28 54.51
C ASN A 449 16.03 -14.71 54.13
N ASP A 450 16.63 -13.89 55.00
CA ASP A 450 17.97 -13.36 54.78
C ASP A 450 19.05 -14.44 54.89
N MET A 451 18.89 -15.42 55.76
CA MET A 451 19.76 -16.60 55.80
C MET A 451 19.67 -17.41 54.51
N ILE A 452 18.47 -17.61 53.95
CA ILE A 452 18.29 -18.29 52.66
C ILE A 452 18.98 -17.53 51.52
N LYS A 453 18.90 -16.19 51.49
CA LYS A 453 19.59 -15.37 50.48
C LYS A 453 21.11 -15.55 50.58
N ARG A 454 21.68 -15.39 51.78
CA ARG A 454 23.13 -15.53 52.01
C ARG A 454 23.62 -16.94 51.70
N ALA A 455 22.84 -17.96 52.08
CA ALA A 455 23.13 -19.34 51.70
C ALA A 455 23.15 -19.51 50.18
N GLY A 456 22.14 -18.98 49.48
CA GLY A 456 22.07 -19.03 48.02
C GLY A 456 23.25 -18.34 47.34
N GLU A 457 23.71 -17.20 47.86
CA GLU A 457 24.90 -16.50 47.38
C GLU A 457 26.17 -17.35 47.56
N VAL A 458 26.39 -17.90 48.75
CA VAL A 458 27.53 -18.77 49.04
C VAL A 458 27.53 -20.02 48.15
N ILE A 459 26.37 -20.67 47.98
CA ILE A 459 26.23 -21.84 47.11
C ILE A 459 26.56 -21.48 45.66
N LYS A 460 26.09 -20.32 45.18
CA LYS A 460 26.42 -19.84 43.84
C LYS A 460 27.90 -19.51 43.67
N GLU A 461 28.53 -18.87 44.64
CA GLU A 461 29.97 -18.53 44.60
C GLU A 461 30.87 -19.74 44.71
N SER A 462 30.43 -20.77 45.44
CA SER A 462 31.16 -22.04 45.54
C SER A 462 31.08 -22.86 44.25
N ALA A 463 30.14 -22.59 43.35
CA ALA A 463 29.92 -23.29 42.09
C ALA A 463 30.73 -22.69 40.94
N ARG A 464 31.05 -23.49 39.92
CA ARG A 464 31.72 -23.00 38.71
C ARG A 464 30.72 -22.24 37.85
N ARG A 465 31.21 -21.39 36.93
CA ARG A 465 30.38 -20.61 36.00
C ARG A 465 29.33 -21.45 35.24
N TYR A 466 29.66 -22.71 34.95
CA TYR A 466 28.81 -23.60 34.15
C TYR A 466 27.97 -24.57 35.00
N ASP A 467 28.19 -24.61 36.32
CA ASP A 467 27.34 -25.40 37.21
C ASP A 467 26.00 -24.68 37.40
N ILE A 468 24.93 -25.46 37.59
CA ILE A 468 23.58 -24.91 37.75
C ILE A 468 23.19 -25.02 39.22
N VAL A 469 22.85 -23.87 39.82
CA VAL A 469 22.41 -23.78 41.20
C VAL A 469 20.93 -23.41 41.25
N SER A 470 20.14 -24.20 41.96
CA SER A 470 18.71 -23.99 42.15
C SER A 470 18.30 -24.05 43.62
N ARG A 471 17.20 -23.38 43.95
CA ARG A 471 16.51 -23.57 45.22
C ARG A 471 15.51 -24.71 45.04
N TYR A 472 15.69 -25.78 45.80
CA TYR A 472 14.86 -26.98 45.71
C TYR A 472 13.47 -26.75 46.32
N GLY A 473 13.44 -26.16 47.52
CA GLY A 473 12.23 -25.76 48.22
C GLY A 473 12.56 -25.33 49.65
N GLY A 474 11.87 -24.33 50.21
CA GLY A 474 12.15 -23.89 51.59
C GLY A 474 13.61 -23.48 51.79
N ASP A 475 14.33 -24.25 52.61
CA ASP A 475 15.75 -24.14 52.97
C ASP A 475 16.67 -25.13 52.23
N GLU A 476 16.13 -25.87 51.27
CA GLU A 476 16.85 -26.86 50.45
C GLU A 476 17.29 -26.28 49.11
N PHE A 477 18.48 -26.69 48.67
CA PHE A 477 19.11 -26.30 47.41
C PHE A 477 19.58 -27.54 46.67
N MET A 478 19.53 -27.46 45.33
CA MET A 478 20.01 -28.50 44.45
C MET A 478 21.00 -27.88 43.46
N ILE A 479 22.14 -28.54 43.28
CA ILE A 479 23.23 -28.10 42.42
C ILE A 479 23.58 -29.22 41.45
N LEU A 480 23.68 -28.88 40.17
CA LEU A 480 24.16 -29.75 39.10
C LEU A 480 25.59 -29.36 38.77
N LEU A 481 26.53 -30.26 39.02
CA LEU A 481 27.94 -30.09 38.68
C LEU A 481 28.21 -30.76 37.34
N TRP A 482 28.60 -29.96 36.35
CA TRP A 482 28.92 -30.47 35.02
C TRP A 482 30.33 -31.04 34.98
N HIS A 483 30.48 -32.19 34.31
CA HIS A 483 31.77 -32.86 34.11
C HIS A 483 32.53 -33.07 35.42
N ALA A 484 31.81 -33.44 36.49
CA ALA A 484 32.35 -33.59 37.82
C ALA A 484 32.15 -35.02 38.30
N GLY A 485 33.26 -35.71 38.55
CA GLY A 485 33.30 -37.02 39.16
C GLY A 485 33.13 -36.96 40.67
N GLN A 486 33.28 -38.12 41.31
CA GLN A 486 33.05 -38.25 42.75
C GLN A 486 34.04 -37.41 43.58
N GLU A 487 35.29 -37.29 43.14
CA GLU A 487 36.30 -36.49 43.85
C GLU A 487 36.01 -35.00 43.75
N GLU A 488 35.65 -34.48 42.57
CA GLU A 488 35.30 -33.08 42.38
C GLU A 488 34.04 -32.70 43.16
N ALA A 489 33.04 -33.59 43.20
CA ALA A 489 31.80 -33.35 43.92
C ALA A 489 32.02 -33.35 45.45
N ARG A 490 32.90 -34.21 45.97
CA ARG A 490 33.34 -34.16 47.37
C ARG A 490 34.15 -32.90 47.68
N ALA A 491 35.02 -32.47 46.77
CA ALA A 491 35.76 -31.22 46.90
C ALA A 491 34.82 -30.01 46.90
N TYR A 492 33.77 -30.02 46.07
CA TYR A 492 32.69 -29.02 46.09
C TYR A 492 32.00 -28.99 47.45
N ARG A 493 31.57 -30.14 47.98
CA ARG A 493 30.96 -30.26 49.32
C ARG A 493 31.85 -29.65 50.41
N ALA A 494 33.14 -30.00 50.42
CA ALA A 494 34.09 -29.46 51.41
C ALA A 494 34.34 -27.95 51.24
N ARG A 495 34.28 -27.43 50.01
CA ARG A 495 34.39 -25.99 49.73
C ARG A 495 33.15 -25.24 50.18
N LEU A 496 31.96 -25.72 49.80
CA LEU A 496 30.68 -25.14 50.17
C LEU A 496 30.55 -25.00 51.69
N ARG A 497 30.83 -26.07 52.43
CA ARG A 497 30.80 -26.04 53.91
C ARG A 497 31.72 -24.98 54.50
N ARG A 498 32.98 -24.95 54.07
CA ARG A 498 33.95 -23.95 54.56
C ARG A 498 33.51 -22.52 54.27
N MET A 499 32.98 -22.25 53.07
CA MET A 499 32.48 -20.93 52.71
C MET A 499 31.23 -20.56 53.51
N TYR A 500 30.31 -21.51 53.73
CA TYR A 500 29.12 -21.30 54.53
C TYR A 500 29.46 -21.03 56.00
N GLU A 501 30.35 -21.83 56.60
CA GLU A 501 30.83 -21.63 57.98
C GLU A 501 31.54 -20.28 58.16
N ALA A 502 32.36 -19.86 57.18
CA ALA A 502 32.99 -18.55 57.18
C ALA A 502 31.94 -17.43 57.15
N MET A 503 30.91 -17.54 56.29
CA MET A 503 29.79 -16.59 56.23
C MET A 503 28.99 -16.58 57.54
N ALA A 504 28.68 -17.74 58.10
CA ALA A 504 27.91 -17.89 59.34
C ALA A 504 28.66 -17.31 60.54
N SER A 505 29.95 -17.61 60.70
CA SER A 505 30.79 -17.14 61.82
C SER A 505 30.93 -15.62 61.89
N ALA A 506 30.76 -14.93 60.75
CA ALA A 506 30.79 -13.48 60.64
C ALA A 506 29.47 -12.78 61.04
N LEU A 507 28.39 -13.53 61.31
CA LEU A 507 27.09 -13.00 61.73
C LEU A 507 27.11 -12.67 63.22
N ASP A 508 26.40 -11.65 63.70
CA ASP A 508 26.51 -11.25 65.12
C ASP A 508 25.77 -12.17 66.10
N HIS A 509 24.65 -12.77 65.67
CA HIS A 509 23.76 -13.53 66.55
C HIS A 509 24.30 -14.95 66.83
N PRO A 510 24.38 -15.41 68.09
CA PRO A 510 24.96 -16.72 68.45
C PRO A 510 24.33 -17.92 67.70
N MET A 511 23.00 -17.91 67.51
CA MET A 511 22.33 -18.97 66.74
C MET A 511 22.68 -18.96 65.25
N LEU A 512 22.98 -17.80 64.68
CA LEU A 512 23.36 -17.68 63.27
C LEU A 512 24.84 -18.04 63.07
N LYS A 513 25.70 -17.65 64.02
CA LYS A 513 27.13 -18.03 64.09
C LYS A 513 27.37 -19.53 64.06
N HIS A 514 26.46 -20.28 64.69
CA HIS A 514 26.53 -21.73 64.77
C HIS A 514 25.58 -22.43 63.80
N SER A 515 25.06 -21.72 62.79
CA SER A 515 24.33 -22.36 61.70
C SER A 515 25.31 -23.15 60.82
N SER A 516 24.85 -24.29 60.29
CA SER A 516 25.61 -25.16 59.41
C SER A 516 24.76 -25.57 58.22
N ILE A 517 25.41 -26.21 57.24
CA ILE A 517 24.76 -26.74 56.05
C ILE A 517 25.13 -28.21 55.88
N SER A 518 24.12 -29.06 55.80
CA SER A 518 24.28 -30.47 55.43
C SER A 518 24.28 -30.57 53.91
N VAL A 519 25.15 -31.43 53.37
CA VAL A 519 25.41 -31.53 51.94
C VAL A 519 25.56 -33.00 51.53
N GLY A 520 24.61 -33.49 50.74
CA GLY A 520 24.62 -34.80 50.12
C GLY A 520 25.12 -34.75 48.68
N VAL A 521 25.86 -35.76 48.25
CA VAL A 521 26.46 -35.82 46.91
C VAL A 521 26.20 -37.17 46.28
N ALA A 522 25.76 -37.17 45.02
CA ALA A 522 25.76 -38.35 44.18
C ALA A 522 26.41 -38.05 42.83
N CYS A 523 27.13 -39.03 42.29
CA CYS A 523 27.87 -38.93 41.05
C CYS A 523 27.49 -40.08 40.14
N PHE A 524 27.24 -39.77 38.87
CA PHE A 524 27.15 -40.74 37.81
C PHE A 524 28.37 -40.60 36.90
N ASP A 525 29.16 -41.67 36.80
CA ASP A 525 30.26 -41.77 35.86
C ASP A 525 29.94 -42.85 34.80
N PRO A 526 29.66 -42.46 33.54
CA PRO A 526 29.38 -43.40 32.47
C PRO A 526 30.57 -44.31 32.13
N ALA A 527 31.81 -43.96 32.49
CA ALA A 527 32.99 -44.81 32.28
C ALA A 527 33.04 -45.99 33.27
N LEU A 528 32.38 -45.87 34.42
CA LEU A 528 32.30 -46.89 35.48
C LEU A 528 30.93 -47.59 35.53
N ALA A 529 29.98 -47.15 34.70
CA ALA A 529 28.63 -47.67 34.67
C ALA A 529 28.52 -49.01 33.90
N GLY A 530 27.71 -49.93 34.41
CA GLY A 530 27.37 -51.19 33.73
C GLY A 530 26.42 -50.98 32.53
N ALA A 531 26.01 -52.09 31.90
CA ALA A 531 25.21 -52.09 30.66
C ALA A 531 23.83 -51.38 30.74
N GLN A 532 23.33 -51.08 31.95
CA GLN A 532 22.13 -50.29 32.17
C GLN A 532 22.43 -49.11 33.10
N PRO A 533 22.50 -47.87 32.58
CA PRO A 533 22.68 -46.69 33.41
C PRO A 533 21.40 -46.42 34.25
N PRO A 534 21.54 -45.88 35.47
CA PRO A 534 20.39 -45.47 36.28
C PRO A 534 19.58 -44.34 35.62
N SER A 535 18.42 -44.00 36.18
CA SER A 535 17.68 -42.81 35.75
C SER A 535 18.27 -41.54 36.39
N PRO A 536 18.10 -40.35 35.77
CA PRO A 536 18.50 -39.09 36.41
C PRO A 536 17.81 -38.87 37.76
N GLN A 537 16.56 -39.32 37.89
CA GLN A 537 15.80 -39.27 39.14
C GLN A 537 16.48 -40.06 40.26
N LYS A 538 17.05 -41.23 39.95
CA LYS A 538 17.78 -42.05 40.92
C LYS A 538 19.04 -41.34 41.42
N LEU A 539 19.69 -40.54 40.58
CA LEU A 539 20.85 -39.74 41.01
C LEU A 539 20.45 -38.67 42.05
N ILE A 540 19.29 -38.04 41.87
CA ILE A 540 18.73 -37.10 42.86
C ILE A 540 18.43 -37.84 44.18
N GLU A 541 17.78 -39.01 44.10
CA GLU A 541 17.46 -39.84 45.28
C GLU A 541 18.71 -40.31 46.05
N GLU A 542 19.80 -40.61 45.33
CA GLU A 542 21.09 -40.96 45.95
C GLU A 542 21.74 -39.76 46.65
N ALA A 543 21.65 -38.56 46.05
CA ALA A 543 22.16 -37.33 46.65
C ALA A 543 21.35 -36.94 47.90
N ASP A 544 20.04 -37.09 47.85
CA ASP A 544 19.13 -36.88 48.98
C ASP A 544 19.41 -37.88 50.12
N ARG A 545 19.66 -39.15 49.80
CA ARG A 545 20.06 -40.15 50.79
C ARG A 545 21.39 -39.81 51.45
N ASP A 546 22.39 -39.39 50.68
CA ASP A 546 23.68 -38.94 51.25
C ASP A 546 23.49 -37.68 52.12
N LEU A 547 22.56 -36.79 51.77
CA LEU A 547 22.21 -35.62 52.59
C LEU A 547 21.62 -36.03 53.93
N LEU A 548 20.72 -37.01 53.96
CA LEU A 548 20.14 -37.53 55.21
C LEU A 548 21.21 -38.16 56.11
N MET A 549 22.10 -38.97 55.54
CA MET A 549 23.23 -39.56 56.28
C MET A 549 24.18 -38.49 56.82
N ASP A 550 24.38 -37.42 56.06
CA ASP A 550 25.19 -36.29 56.47
C ASP A 550 24.56 -35.50 57.62
N LYS A 551 23.25 -35.23 57.56
CA LYS A 551 22.48 -34.62 58.65
C LYS A 551 22.58 -35.43 59.94
N GLU A 552 22.49 -36.75 59.84
CA GLU A 552 22.64 -37.63 61.02
C GLU A 552 24.03 -37.56 61.64
N ARG A 553 25.08 -37.49 60.83
CA ARG A 553 26.47 -37.35 61.32
C ARG A 553 26.72 -36.00 61.99
N MET A 554 26.04 -34.95 61.53
CA MET A 554 26.14 -33.59 62.08
C MET A 554 25.25 -33.40 63.33
N ARG A 555 24.45 -34.39 63.71
CA ARG A 555 23.54 -34.32 64.84
C ARG A 555 24.27 -34.49 66.18
N VAL A 556 24.00 -33.61 67.13
CA VAL A 556 24.52 -33.70 68.50
C VAL A 556 23.72 -34.75 69.29
N PRO A 557 24.34 -35.63 70.10
CA PRO A 557 23.62 -36.64 70.87
C PRO A 557 22.58 -36.01 71.82
N GLY A 558 21.30 -36.40 71.70
CA GLY A 558 20.22 -36.03 72.64
C GLY A 558 19.01 -35.26 72.07
N GLU A 559 18.98 -34.89 70.79
CA GLU A 559 17.80 -34.23 70.18
C GLU A 559 16.85 -35.25 69.52
N PRO A 560 15.51 -35.08 69.55
CA PRO A 560 14.54 -35.98 68.91
C PRO A 560 14.52 -35.85 67.38
N SER A 561 14.15 -36.92 66.67
CA SER A 561 14.02 -36.92 65.19
C SER A 561 12.78 -36.13 64.82
N ARG A 562 12.86 -35.34 63.75
CA ARG A 562 11.68 -34.70 63.16
C ARG A 562 10.63 -35.73 62.78
#